data_AF-A0A135VZX0-F1
#
_entry.id   AF-A0A135VZX0-F1
#
_cell.length_a   1.000
_cell.length_b   1.000
_cell.length_c   1.000
_cell.angle_alpha   90.00
_cell.angle_beta   90.00
_cell.angle_gamma   90.00
#
_symmetry.space_group_name_H-M   'P 1'
#
loop_
_entity.id
_entity.type
_entity.pdbx_description
1 polymer ?
#
loop_
_entity_poly.entity_id
_entity_poly.type
_entity_poly.pdbx_seq_one_letter_code
_entity_poly.pdbx_strand_id
1 'polypeptide(L)'
;MREYDSGIGMRVLAPVIIAVLIVAGFGATLFWPPGGNGTTTTTTTTTTTTNGGGDGYGPLAATFLNSKREDVVFFWMCNSSFVNDDLSTFYNQQHAGTFVDGVQMWRNDTDYCRIEVLFSSAGRVSGEVGPTTWFWLSGSLIDDGIGQMNDATSHPEYWPQTWPVDFFVEVYFEDLTMFYIGYTSSDGLVYICNGTWTGGYTAGGWPEIGELFEGYWLIEGGHLQASISMFYSTITNTVSYPE
;
A
#
# COMPACT_ATOMS: atom_id res chain seq x y z
N MET A 1 2.47 45.22 36.09
CA MET A 1 2.00 43.92 36.60
C MET A 1 1.07 43.32 35.56
N ARG A 2 1.49 42.19 34.96
CA ARG A 2 0.62 41.25 34.26
C ARG A 2 1.05 39.86 34.73
N GLU A 3 0.08 39.12 35.22
CA GLU A 3 0.23 37.79 35.79
C GLU A 3 0.64 36.79 34.72
N TYR A 4 1.62 35.94 35.06
CA TYR A 4 1.82 34.66 34.39
C TYR A 4 0.91 33.66 35.09
N ASP A 5 -0.16 33.26 34.42
CA ASP A 5 -0.96 32.12 34.88
C ASP A 5 -0.43 30.82 34.22
N SER A 6 -0.27 29.83 35.07
CA SER A 6 0.49 28.59 34.86
C SER A 6 -0.37 27.51 34.19
N GLY A 7 -0.22 27.34 32.88
CA GLY A 7 -0.86 26.26 32.12
C GLY A 7 -0.11 24.92 32.13
N ILE A 8 0.59 24.56 33.21
CA ILE A 8 1.41 23.33 33.28
C ILE A 8 0.56 22.05 33.51
N GLY A 9 -0.74 22.16 33.77
CA GLY A 9 -1.58 21.02 34.16
C GLY A 9 -2.08 20.07 33.05
N MET A 10 -2.15 20.48 31.77
CA MET A 10 -2.85 19.69 30.74
C MET A 10 -2.00 19.20 29.56
N ARG A 11 -0.75 19.68 29.38
CA ARG A 11 0.07 19.29 28.23
C ARG A 11 0.89 18.02 28.43
N VAL A 12 1.05 17.54 29.66
CA VAL A 12 1.81 16.31 29.96
C VAL A 12 0.89 15.08 29.93
N LEU A 13 -0.43 15.24 30.10
CA LEU A 13 -1.36 14.10 30.07
C LEU A 13 -1.71 13.62 28.66
N ALA A 14 -1.77 14.51 27.66
CA ALA A 14 -2.03 14.13 26.27
C ALA A 14 -0.96 13.20 25.67
N PRO A 15 0.36 13.47 25.77
CA PRO A 15 1.38 12.58 25.24
C PRO A 15 1.48 11.26 26.02
N VAL A 16 1.14 11.24 27.32
CA VAL A 16 1.12 10.01 28.11
C VAL A 16 -0.09 9.13 27.75
N ILE A 17 -1.26 9.71 27.49
CA ILE A 17 -2.43 8.95 27.03
C ILE A 17 -2.21 8.39 25.61
N ILE A 18 -1.61 9.16 24.71
CA ILE A 18 -1.26 8.69 23.36
C ILE A 18 -0.18 7.61 23.42
N ALA A 19 0.86 7.78 24.24
CA ALA A 19 1.89 6.76 24.44
C ALA A 19 1.32 5.48 25.08
N VAL A 20 0.35 5.58 26.00
CA VAL A 20 -0.33 4.41 26.59
C VAL A 20 -1.26 3.74 25.59
N LEU A 21 -1.93 4.48 24.70
CA LEU A 21 -2.75 3.89 23.62
C LEU A 21 -1.90 3.20 22.55
N ILE A 22 -0.74 3.77 22.21
CA ILE A 22 0.22 3.13 21.29
C ILE A 22 0.82 1.89 21.94
N VAL A 23 1.29 1.95 23.20
CA VAL A 23 1.87 0.79 23.88
C VAL A 23 0.82 -0.28 24.22
N ALA A 24 -0.42 0.07 24.53
CA ALA A 24 -1.50 -0.90 24.73
C ALA A 24 -2.03 -1.49 23.42
N GLY A 25 -2.04 -0.72 22.32
CA GLY A 25 -2.37 -1.19 20.98
C GLY A 25 -1.31 -2.16 20.43
N PHE A 26 -0.02 -1.86 20.63
CA PHE A 26 1.08 -2.77 20.30
C PHE A 26 1.18 -3.97 21.25
N GLY A 27 0.81 -3.82 22.52
CA GLY A 27 0.74 -4.94 23.47
C GLY A 27 -0.37 -5.94 23.14
N ALA A 28 -1.53 -5.48 22.64
CA ALA A 28 -2.63 -6.35 22.28
C ALA A 28 -2.36 -7.19 21.02
N THR A 29 -1.55 -6.69 20.07
CA THR A 29 -1.16 -7.42 18.86
C THR A 29 0.04 -8.35 19.06
N LEU A 30 0.88 -8.10 20.08
CA LEU A 30 2.02 -8.96 20.43
C LEU A 30 1.66 -10.14 21.34
N PHE A 31 0.60 -10.05 22.16
CA PHE A 31 0.16 -11.14 23.06
C PHE A 31 -1.09 -11.89 22.59
N TRP A 32 -1.72 -11.48 21.49
CA TRP A 32 -2.90 -12.13 20.92
C TRP A 32 -2.66 -12.55 19.47
N PRO A 33 -1.97 -13.68 19.24
CA PRO A 33 -2.19 -14.39 17.99
C PRO A 33 -3.70 -14.71 17.90
N PRO A 34 -4.37 -14.48 16.76
CA PRO A 34 -5.74 -14.93 16.57
C PRO A 34 -5.74 -16.46 16.52
N GLY A 35 -5.84 -17.07 17.70
CA GLY A 35 -5.62 -18.51 17.89
C GLY A 35 -5.53 -18.90 19.36
N GLY A 36 -6.33 -18.27 20.23
CA GLY A 36 -6.53 -18.72 21.61
C GLY A 36 -7.96 -19.20 21.80
N ASN A 37 -8.17 -20.51 21.78
CA ASN A 37 -9.46 -21.16 22.06
C ASN A 37 -10.12 -20.57 23.32
N GLY A 38 -11.21 -19.82 23.12
CA GLY A 38 -12.05 -19.26 24.18
C GLY A 38 -13.47 -19.08 23.66
N THR A 39 -14.26 -20.15 23.73
CA THR A 39 -15.71 -20.17 23.46
C THR A 39 -16.45 -19.03 24.17
N THR A 40 -17.18 -18.19 23.42
CA THR A 40 -18.56 -17.77 23.74
C THR A 40 -19.25 -17.33 22.45
N THR A 41 -20.29 -18.06 22.08
CA THR A 41 -21.13 -17.86 20.90
C THR A 41 -21.95 -16.57 21.00
N THR A 42 -21.88 -15.68 20.01
CA THR A 42 -23.00 -14.80 19.65
C THR A 42 -22.96 -14.54 18.15
N THR A 43 -23.77 -15.30 17.42
CA THR A 43 -23.92 -15.20 15.97
C THR A 43 -24.68 -13.93 15.62
N THR A 44 -24.00 -12.95 15.04
CA THR A 44 -24.65 -11.90 14.22
C THR A 44 -24.19 -12.13 12.79
N THR A 45 -25.11 -12.61 11.95
CA THR A 45 -24.84 -12.92 10.54
C THR A 45 -24.72 -11.61 9.76
N THR A 46 -23.50 -11.15 9.51
CA THR A 46 -23.21 -10.20 8.42
C THR A 46 -22.62 -11.03 7.29
N THR A 47 -23.31 -11.11 6.16
CA THR A 47 -22.78 -11.72 4.92
C THR A 47 -21.62 -10.88 4.39
N THR A 48 -20.41 -11.22 4.83
CA THR A 48 -19.17 -10.89 4.12
C THR A 48 -18.90 -11.99 3.11
N THR A 49 -18.72 -11.63 1.86
CA THR A 49 -18.18 -12.51 0.82
C THR A 49 -16.77 -12.90 1.24
N THR A 50 -16.61 -14.10 1.82
CA THR A 50 -15.31 -14.68 2.17
C THR A 50 -14.62 -15.16 0.89
N ASN A 51 -13.98 -14.25 0.16
CA ASN A 51 -12.97 -14.64 -0.82
C ASN A 51 -11.70 -14.96 -0.02
N GLY A 52 -11.26 -16.23 -0.05
CA GLY A 52 -9.99 -16.68 0.56
C GLY A 52 -10.11 -17.22 1.99
N GLY A 53 -10.81 -18.35 2.18
CA GLY A 53 -10.76 -19.11 3.43
C GLY A 53 -9.48 -19.94 3.57
N GLY A 54 -8.31 -19.30 3.52
CA GLY A 54 -6.99 -19.93 3.70
C GLY A 54 -6.25 -19.34 4.89
N ASP A 55 -5.52 -20.18 5.62
CA ASP A 55 -4.74 -19.78 6.81
C ASP A 55 -3.37 -19.11 6.45
N GLY A 56 -3.18 -18.67 5.21
CA GLY A 56 -1.93 -18.07 4.72
C GLY A 56 -1.82 -16.56 4.93
N TYR A 57 -0.60 -16.01 4.92
CA TYR A 57 -0.32 -14.59 5.07
C TYR A 57 -0.91 -13.70 3.97
N GLY A 58 -1.11 -14.20 2.75
CA GLY A 58 -1.77 -13.42 1.68
C GLY A 58 -3.24 -13.10 1.99
N PRO A 59 -4.11 -14.09 2.27
CA PRO A 59 -5.48 -13.87 2.76
C PRO A 59 -5.55 -12.97 4.02
N LEU A 60 -4.60 -13.13 4.95
CA LEU A 60 -4.51 -12.29 6.16
C LEU A 60 -4.17 -10.83 5.80
N ALA A 61 -3.21 -10.61 4.91
CA ALA A 61 -2.88 -9.29 4.40
C ALA A 61 -4.06 -8.64 3.67
N ALA A 62 -4.77 -9.40 2.82
CA ALA A 62 -5.95 -8.91 2.12
C ALA A 62 -7.07 -8.52 3.10
N THR A 63 -7.27 -9.30 4.16
CA THR A 63 -8.23 -8.97 5.23
C THR A 63 -7.85 -7.66 5.92
N PHE A 64 -6.57 -7.48 6.27
CA PHE A 64 -6.07 -6.24 6.86
C PHE A 64 -6.28 -5.04 5.93
N LEU A 65 -5.83 -5.14 4.68
CA LEU A 65 -5.93 -4.07 3.68
C LEU A 65 -7.38 -3.68 3.42
N ASN A 66 -8.30 -4.64 3.34
CA ASN A 66 -9.73 -4.35 3.22
C ASN A 66 -10.32 -3.68 4.46
N SER A 67 -9.88 -4.06 5.66
CA SER A 67 -10.34 -3.41 6.91
C SER A 67 -9.90 -1.95 7.05
N LYS A 68 -8.82 -1.59 6.34
CA LYS A 68 -8.16 -0.27 6.36
C LYS A 68 -8.32 0.51 5.06
N ARG A 69 -9.15 0.01 4.13
CA ARG A 69 -9.26 0.56 2.77
C ARG A 69 -9.78 2.00 2.72
N GLU A 70 -10.59 2.38 3.71
CA GLU A 70 -11.07 3.75 3.88
C GLU A 70 -10.00 4.69 4.46
N ASP A 71 -9.01 4.14 5.18
CA ASP A 71 -7.91 4.90 5.80
C ASP A 71 -6.73 5.12 4.83
N VAL A 72 -6.83 4.63 3.58
CA VAL A 72 -5.75 4.76 2.59
C VAL A 72 -5.68 6.18 2.05
N VAL A 73 -4.53 6.83 2.25
CA VAL A 73 -4.24 8.18 1.72
C VAL A 73 -3.86 8.09 0.24
N PHE A 74 -2.93 7.21 -0.10
CA PHE A 74 -2.52 6.97 -1.48
C PHE A 74 -1.74 5.65 -1.67
N PHE A 75 -1.67 5.22 -2.92
CA PHE A 75 -0.74 4.19 -3.41
C PHE A 75 0.42 4.88 -4.14
N TRP A 76 1.64 4.35 -3.98
CA TRP A 76 2.85 4.84 -4.63
C TRP A 76 3.59 3.71 -5.35
N MET A 77 4.05 3.99 -6.57
CA MET A 77 4.78 3.07 -7.44
C MET A 77 5.93 3.82 -8.12
N CYS A 78 7.18 3.39 -8.00
CA CYS A 78 8.30 4.04 -8.69
C CYS A 78 9.49 3.08 -8.79
N ASN A 79 10.14 2.85 -9.92
CA ASN A 79 11.28 1.91 -10.02
C ASN A 79 10.90 0.41 -10.05
N SER A 80 10.05 0.09 -11.02
CA SER A 80 9.64 -1.25 -11.44
C SER A 80 9.80 -1.36 -12.96
N SER A 81 9.92 -2.56 -13.53
CA SER A 81 9.75 -2.74 -14.98
C SER A 81 8.41 -2.19 -15.46
N PHE A 82 7.38 -2.25 -14.61
CA PHE A 82 6.09 -1.61 -14.91
C PHE A 82 6.18 -0.08 -15.11
N VAL A 83 6.75 0.68 -14.16
CA VAL A 83 6.84 2.14 -14.26
C VAL A 83 7.96 2.57 -15.23
N ASN A 84 9.15 1.98 -15.07
CA ASN A 84 10.35 2.43 -15.77
C ASN A 84 10.45 1.88 -17.20
N ASP A 85 9.93 0.67 -17.47
CA ASP A 85 9.98 0.09 -18.82
C ASP A 85 8.65 0.32 -19.54
N ASP A 86 7.54 -0.24 -19.05
CA ASP A 86 6.27 -0.24 -19.78
C ASP A 86 5.67 1.17 -19.92
N LEU A 87 5.45 1.89 -18.81
CA LEU A 87 4.87 3.23 -18.85
C LEU A 87 5.81 4.23 -19.55
N SER A 88 7.11 4.21 -19.23
CA SER A 88 8.07 5.09 -19.90
C SER A 88 8.16 4.81 -21.40
N THR A 89 8.13 3.54 -21.83
CA THR A 89 8.08 3.18 -23.25
C THR A 89 6.83 3.73 -23.92
N PHE A 90 5.66 3.57 -23.30
CA PHE A 90 4.39 4.08 -23.83
C PHE A 90 4.42 5.60 -24.05
N TYR A 91 4.86 6.37 -23.06
CA TYR A 91 4.90 7.82 -23.18
C TYR A 91 6.03 8.30 -24.11
N ASN A 92 7.18 7.63 -24.12
CA ASN A 92 8.28 7.96 -25.03
C ASN A 92 7.91 7.74 -26.51
N GLN A 93 7.04 6.77 -26.83
CA GLN A 93 6.52 6.56 -28.18
C GLN A 93 5.64 7.72 -28.67
N GLN A 94 4.99 8.43 -27.75
CA GLN A 94 4.14 9.59 -28.07
C GLN A 94 4.93 10.90 -28.03
N HIS A 95 5.85 11.02 -27.07
CA HIS A 95 6.66 12.20 -26.81
C HIS A 95 8.11 11.79 -26.51
N ALA A 96 8.99 11.95 -27.50
CA ALA A 96 10.38 11.51 -27.40
C ALA A 96 11.13 12.17 -26.24
N GLY A 97 11.87 11.36 -25.47
CA GLY A 97 12.63 11.79 -24.29
C GLY A 97 11.85 11.76 -22.98
N THR A 98 10.61 11.26 -23.00
CA THR A 98 9.80 11.11 -21.78
C THR A 98 10.24 9.89 -20.98
N PHE A 99 10.33 10.08 -19.66
CA PHE A 99 10.59 9.02 -18.70
C PHE A 99 9.70 9.23 -17.46
N VAL A 100 9.11 8.14 -16.96
CA VAL A 100 8.23 8.13 -15.78
C VAL A 100 9.06 7.72 -14.57
N ASP A 101 9.15 8.62 -13.58
CA ASP A 101 9.83 8.36 -12.32
C ASP A 101 8.91 7.64 -11.32
N GLY A 102 7.60 7.90 -11.35
CA GLY A 102 6.66 7.32 -10.39
C GLY A 102 5.20 7.60 -10.71
N VAL A 103 4.32 6.85 -10.06
CA VAL A 103 2.87 6.98 -10.13
C VAL A 103 2.31 7.01 -8.72
N GLN A 104 1.48 8.01 -8.44
CA GLN A 104 0.77 8.18 -7.18
C GLN A 104 -0.73 8.13 -7.43
N MET A 105 -1.46 7.31 -6.68
CA MET A 105 -2.91 7.21 -6.81
C MET A 105 -3.59 7.54 -5.49
N TRP A 106 -4.46 8.54 -5.52
CA TRP A 106 -5.11 9.11 -4.35
C TRP A 106 -6.61 8.85 -4.44
N ARG A 107 -7.25 8.48 -3.33
CA ARG A 107 -8.70 8.60 -3.23
C ARG A 107 -9.01 10.04 -2.81
N ASN A 108 -9.92 10.71 -3.51
CA ASN A 108 -10.50 11.96 -3.03
C ASN A 108 -11.89 11.67 -2.45
N ASP A 109 -12.26 12.40 -1.39
CA ASP A 109 -13.20 11.94 -0.34
C ASP A 109 -14.61 11.53 -0.77
N THR A 110 -15.04 11.71 -2.03
CA THR A 110 -16.36 11.20 -2.44
C THR A 110 -16.53 10.88 -3.92
N ASP A 111 -15.87 11.56 -4.86
CA ASP A 111 -16.35 11.57 -6.25
C ASP A 111 -15.36 11.06 -7.30
N TYR A 112 -14.06 11.01 -7.00
CA TYR A 112 -13.05 10.57 -7.96
C TYR A 112 -11.77 10.15 -7.24
N CYS A 113 -11.00 9.29 -7.91
CA CYS A 113 -9.61 9.02 -7.60
C CYS A 113 -8.74 9.82 -8.55
N ARG A 114 -7.68 10.42 -8.04
CA ARG A 114 -6.66 11.10 -8.84
C ARG A 114 -5.50 10.13 -9.08
N ILE A 115 -5.01 10.06 -10.30
CA ILE A 115 -3.78 9.39 -10.68
C ILE A 115 -2.79 10.48 -11.08
N GLU A 116 -1.62 10.53 -10.45
CA GLU A 116 -0.53 11.42 -10.81
C GLU A 116 0.64 10.62 -11.34
N VAL A 117 1.13 10.99 -12.52
CA VAL A 117 2.37 10.45 -13.10
C VAL A 117 3.45 11.52 -12.96
N LEU A 118 4.56 11.15 -12.33
CA LEU A 118 5.75 11.99 -12.21
C LEU A 118 6.65 11.71 -13.42
N PHE A 119 6.70 12.67 -14.34
CA PHE A 119 7.63 12.64 -15.46
C PHE A 119 8.92 13.38 -15.11
N SER A 120 10.07 12.81 -15.44
CA SER A 120 11.37 13.46 -15.23
C SER A 120 11.49 14.81 -15.95
N SER A 121 10.84 14.94 -17.12
CA SER A 121 10.91 16.11 -18.00
C SER A 121 9.85 17.18 -17.71
N ALA A 122 8.69 16.79 -17.19
CA ALA A 122 7.51 17.64 -17.08
C ALA A 122 6.95 17.79 -15.65
N GLY A 123 7.51 17.06 -14.68
CA GLY A 123 6.98 17.02 -13.33
C GLY A 123 5.69 16.21 -13.23
N ARG A 124 4.85 16.55 -12.25
CA ARG A 124 3.62 15.81 -11.95
C ARG A 124 2.49 16.20 -12.89
N VAL A 125 1.85 15.20 -13.48
CA VAL A 125 0.68 15.36 -14.34
C VAL A 125 -0.43 14.45 -13.85
N SER A 126 -1.63 15.01 -13.73
CA SER A 126 -2.75 14.35 -13.09
C SER A 126 -3.82 13.96 -14.11
N GLY A 127 -4.52 12.87 -13.81
CA GLY A 127 -5.81 12.54 -14.41
C GLY A 127 -6.74 11.96 -13.35
N GLU A 128 -8.02 11.80 -13.69
CA GLU A 128 -9.05 11.42 -12.74
C GLU A 128 -9.84 10.19 -13.23
N VAL A 129 -10.14 9.29 -12.31
CA VAL A 129 -11.02 8.14 -12.53
C VAL A 129 -12.18 8.15 -11.55
N GLY A 130 -13.31 7.59 -11.98
CA GLY A 130 -14.48 7.46 -11.10
C GLY A 130 -14.25 6.47 -9.94
N PRO A 131 -15.11 6.52 -8.91
CA PRO A 131 -14.99 5.69 -7.70
C PRO A 131 -15.12 4.20 -8.00
N THR A 132 -15.91 3.82 -9.01
CA THR A 132 -16.01 2.43 -9.47
C THR A 132 -14.67 1.91 -9.98
N THR A 133 -13.99 2.67 -10.84
CA THR A 133 -12.69 2.28 -11.40
C THR A 133 -11.64 2.15 -10.30
N TRP A 134 -11.63 3.07 -9.33
CA TRP A 134 -10.81 2.95 -8.14
C TRP A 134 -11.09 1.67 -7.35
N PHE A 135 -12.37 1.38 -7.08
CA PHE A 135 -12.75 0.18 -6.36
C PHE A 135 -12.28 -1.10 -7.06
N TRP A 136 -12.35 -1.15 -8.38
CA TRP A 136 -11.80 -2.26 -9.16
C TRP A 136 -10.28 -2.34 -9.06
N LEU A 137 -9.56 -1.23 -9.23
CA LEU A 137 -8.10 -1.19 -9.16
C LEU A 137 -7.56 -1.69 -7.82
N SER A 138 -8.03 -1.09 -6.73
CA SER A 138 -7.56 -1.49 -5.40
C SER A 138 -8.06 -2.89 -5.02
N GLY A 139 -9.29 -3.25 -5.42
CA GLY A 139 -9.86 -4.57 -5.17
C GLY A 139 -9.10 -5.68 -5.89
N SER A 140 -8.74 -5.49 -7.17
CA SER A 140 -8.00 -6.50 -7.91
C SER A 140 -6.61 -6.75 -7.34
N LEU A 141 -5.89 -5.70 -6.94
CA LEU A 141 -4.57 -5.88 -6.32
C LEU A 141 -4.67 -6.65 -4.99
N ILE A 142 -5.66 -6.30 -4.17
CA ILE A 142 -5.80 -6.83 -2.80
C ILE A 142 -6.44 -8.22 -2.81
N ASP A 143 -7.60 -8.38 -3.46
CA ASP A 143 -8.43 -9.57 -3.37
C ASP A 143 -8.02 -10.64 -4.39
N ASP A 144 -7.79 -10.24 -5.64
CA ASP A 144 -7.46 -11.15 -6.74
C ASP A 144 -5.95 -11.42 -6.84
N GLY A 145 -5.13 -10.45 -6.41
CA GLY A 145 -3.69 -10.57 -6.26
C GLY A 145 -3.32 -11.19 -4.92
N ILE A 146 -3.07 -10.34 -3.92
CA ILE A 146 -2.48 -10.74 -2.63
C ILE A 146 -3.32 -11.80 -1.91
N GLY A 147 -4.64 -11.63 -1.90
CA GLY A 147 -5.57 -12.52 -1.19
C GLY A 147 -5.61 -13.96 -1.73
N GLN A 148 -5.12 -14.20 -2.95
CA GLN A 148 -5.03 -15.53 -3.54
C GLN A 148 -3.69 -16.22 -3.28
N MET A 149 -2.68 -15.49 -2.81
CA MET A 149 -1.34 -16.02 -2.61
C MET A 149 -1.20 -16.66 -1.23
N ASN A 150 -0.75 -17.92 -1.20
CA ASN A 150 -0.36 -18.56 0.05
C ASN A 150 1.13 -18.35 0.32
N ASP A 151 1.54 -18.73 1.54
CA ASP A 151 2.90 -18.56 2.02
C ASP A 151 3.89 -19.44 1.28
N ALA A 152 5.08 -18.91 1.02
CA ALA A 152 6.19 -19.70 0.52
C ALA A 152 6.64 -20.70 1.59
N THR A 153 6.67 -21.99 1.24
CA THR A 153 7.13 -23.08 2.14
C THR A 153 8.63 -23.02 2.42
N SER A 154 9.40 -22.40 1.51
CA SER A 154 10.82 -22.09 1.67
C SER A 154 11.03 -20.63 1.34
N HIS A 155 11.21 -19.78 2.34
CA HIS A 155 11.59 -18.39 2.13
C HIS A 155 13.07 -18.33 1.69
N PRO A 156 13.45 -17.47 0.73
CA PRO A 156 14.87 -17.20 0.51
C PRO A 156 15.45 -16.57 1.80
N GLU A 157 16.55 -17.13 2.32
CA GLU A 157 17.22 -16.63 3.54
C GLU A 157 17.80 -15.20 3.36
N TYR A 158 17.89 -14.75 2.12
CA TYR A 158 18.31 -13.42 1.74
C TYR A 158 17.12 -12.70 1.10
N TRP A 159 16.96 -11.40 1.38
CA TRP A 159 16.20 -10.41 0.60
C TRP A 159 16.22 -10.77 -0.90
N PRO A 160 15.14 -10.57 -1.71
CA PRO A 160 14.99 -11.28 -2.97
C PRO A 160 16.29 -11.20 -3.76
N GLN A 161 16.80 -12.35 -4.21
CA GLN A 161 18.14 -12.43 -4.78
C GLN A 161 18.25 -11.57 -6.04
N THR A 162 17.11 -11.27 -6.65
CA THR A 162 16.96 -10.34 -7.76
C THR A 162 16.38 -9.01 -7.27
N TRP A 163 17.25 -8.10 -6.87
CA TRP A 163 16.96 -6.67 -6.86
C TRP A 163 17.53 -6.07 -8.16
N PRO A 164 16.80 -5.17 -8.86
CA PRO A 164 15.57 -4.51 -8.45
C PRO A 164 14.30 -5.38 -8.55
N VAL A 165 13.33 -5.05 -7.71
CA VAL A 165 11.96 -5.57 -7.76
C VAL A 165 11.28 -5.15 -9.07
N ASP A 166 10.65 -6.10 -9.77
CA ASP A 166 10.03 -5.86 -11.08
C ASP A 166 8.75 -5.05 -10.98
N PHE A 167 8.04 -5.13 -9.85
CA PHE A 167 6.84 -4.37 -9.54
C PHE A 167 6.72 -4.16 -8.04
N PHE A 168 6.52 -2.92 -7.59
CA PHE A 168 6.13 -2.70 -6.21
C PHE A 168 5.06 -1.63 -6.07
N VAL A 169 4.33 -1.76 -4.96
CA VAL A 169 3.31 -0.83 -4.51
C VAL A 169 3.51 -0.59 -3.03
N GLU A 170 3.55 0.67 -2.65
CA GLU A 170 3.46 1.09 -1.26
C GLU A 170 2.09 1.72 -1.02
N VAL A 171 1.41 1.28 0.04
CA VAL A 171 0.12 1.80 0.49
C VAL A 171 0.34 2.60 1.76
N TYR A 172 -0.09 3.85 1.77
CA TYR A 172 0.11 4.77 2.89
C TYR A 172 -1.22 5.08 3.56
N PHE A 173 -1.28 4.94 4.87
CA PHE A 173 -2.51 5.11 5.67
C PHE A 173 -2.46 6.38 6.54
N GLU A 174 -3.64 6.89 6.91
CA GLU A 174 -3.78 8.09 7.74
C GLU A 174 -3.14 7.96 9.13
N ASP A 175 -3.10 6.74 9.67
CA ASP A 175 -2.54 6.44 11.00
C ASP A 175 -1.00 6.30 10.99
N LEU A 176 -0.35 6.76 9.93
CA LEU A 176 1.11 6.67 9.70
C LEU A 176 1.66 5.25 9.54
N THR A 177 0.79 4.26 9.36
CA THR A 177 1.21 2.93 8.90
C THR A 177 1.44 2.92 7.38
N MET A 178 2.25 1.99 6.92
CA MET A 178 2.42 1.69 5.50
C MET A 178 2.43 0.19 5.25
N PHE A 179 2.08 -0.20 4.02
CA PHE A 179 2.12 -1.57 3.54
C PHE A 179 2.91 -1.62 2.24
N TYR A 180 3.92 -2.49 2.17
CA TYR A 180 4.74 -2.70 0.97
C TYR A 180 4.39 -4.03 0.33
N ILE A 181 4.31 -4.03 -1.00
CA ILE A 181 4.21 -5.22 -1.85
C ILE A 181 5.29 -5.11 -2.90
N GLY A 182 6.20 -6.09 -2.98
CA GLY A 182 7.24 -6.15 -4.01
C GLY A 182 7.26 -7.50 -4.71
N TYR A 183 7.26 -7.52 -6.03
CA TYR A 183 7.23 -8.71 -6.87
C TYR A 183 8.47 -8.82 -7.74
N THR A 184 9.04 -10.03 -7.79
CA THR A 184 10.16 -10.39 -8.65
C THR A 184 9.78 -11.58 -9.53
N SER A 185 9.68 -11.36 -10.84
CA SER A 185 9.31 -12.33 -11.86
C SER A 185 10.33 -13.44 -12.06
N SER A 186 11.62 -13.16 -11.86
CA SER A 186 12.70 -14.15 -11.88
C SER A 186 12.54 -15.20 -10.79
N ASP A 187 12.16 -14.77 -9.59
CA ASP A 187 12.02 -15.64 -8.41
C ASP A 187 10.59 -16.20 -8.30
N GLY A 188 9.60 -15.56 -8.95
CA GLY A 188 8.19 -15.94 -8.86
C GLY A 188 7.58 -15.69 -7.48
N LEU A 189 8.17 -14.77 -6.72
CA LEU A 189 7.83 -14.48 -5.32
C LEU A 189 7.35 -13.04 -5.16
N VAL A 190 6.46 -12.86 -4.18
CA VAL A 190 6.02 -11.56 -3.68
C VAL A 190 6.47 -11.40 -2.23
N TYR A 191 7.13 -10.29 -1.93
CA TYR A 191 7.43 -9.87 -0.57
C TYR A 191 6.36 -8.88 -0.10
N ILE A 192 5.76 -9.15 1.05
CA ILE A 192 4.88 -8.20 1.73
C ILE A 192 5.49 -7.79 3.07
N CYS A 193 5.46 -6.51 3.40
CA CYS A 193 5.84 -6.07 4.75
C CYS A 193 5.03 -4.87 5.22
N ASN A 194 4.82 -4.80 6.52
CA ASN A 194 4.27 -3.62 7.16
C ASN A 194 5.40 -2.65 7.54
N GLY A 195 5.06 -1.39 7.69
CA GLY A 195 5.99 -0.37 8.17
C GLY A 195 5.27 0.87 8.67
N THR A 196 6.04 1.93 8.84
CA THR A 196 5.57 3.27 9.17
C THR A 196 6.11 4.28 8.18
N TRP A 197 5.42 5.41 8.03
CA TRP A 197 5.87 6.55 7.23
C TRP A 197 5.75 7.84 8.03
N THR A 198 6.53 8.86 7.66
CA THR A 198 6.61 10.09 8.46
C THR A 198 5.43 11.05 8.24
N GLY A 199 4.56 10.75 7.27
CA GLY A 199 3.57 11.68 6.74
C GLY A 199 4.18 12.73 5.78
N GLY A 200 5.50 12.70 5.62
CA GLY A 200 6.27 13.63 4.80
C GLY A 200 6.71 13.05 3.47
N TYR A 201 7.37 13.91 2.69
CA TYR A 201 8.02 13.55 1.43
C TYR A 201 9.49 13.98 1.49
N THR A 202 10.35 13.16 0.92
CA THR A 202 11.75 13.50 0.64
C THR A 202 11.84 14.71 -0.30
N ALA A 203 13.03 15.30 -0.42
CA ALA A 203 13.28 16.38 -1.38
C ALA A 203 12.98 16.01 -2.85
N GLY A 204 13.00 14.71 -3.19
CA GLY A 204 12.64 14.20 -4.51
C GLY A 204 11.14 13.91 -4.70
N GLY A 205 10.31 14.20 -3.70
CA GLY A 205 8.86 13.97 -3.75
C GLY A 205 8.44 12.53 -3.49
N TRP A 206 9.37 11.66 -3.07
CA TRP A 206 9.07 10.31 -2.61
C TRP A 206 8.53 10.35 -1.18
N PRO A 207 7.52 9.55 -0.82
CA PRO A 207 7.11 9.44 0.58
C PRO A 207 8.29 8.99 1.45
N GLU A 208 8.39 9.55 2.65
CA GLU A 208 9.49 9.23 3.58
C GLU A 208 9.07 8.07 4.51
N ILE A 209 9.73 6.93 4.33
CA ILE A 209 9.54 5.73 5.16
C ILE A 209 10.24 5.92 6.50
N GLY A 210 9.55 5.59 7.60
CA GLY A 210 10.08 5.62 8.95
C GLY A 210 10.83 4.33 9.30
N GLU A 211 10.08 3.25 9.52
CA GLU A 211 10.60 1.93 9.88
C GLU A 211 9.87 0.84 9.10
N LEU A 212 10.61 -0.17 8.61
CA LEU A 212 10.05 -1.37 8.02
C LEU A 212 10.14 -2.52 9.03
N PHE A 213 9.06 -3.28 9.15
CA PHE A 213 9.00 -4.46 10.01
C PHE A 213 9.31 -5.74 9.24
N GLU A 214 9.33 -6.85 9.98
CA GLU A 214 9.45 -8.18 9.39
C GLU A 214 8.34 -8.42 8.36
N GLY A 215 8.74 -8.88 7.18
CA GLY A 215 7.82 -9.23 6.10
C GLY A 215 7.82 -10.72 5.79
N TYR A 216 6.94 -11.09 4.87
CA TYR A 216 6.66 -12.47 4.48
C TYR A 216 6.76 -12.66 2.98
N TRP A 217 7.12 -13.87 2.59
CA TRP A 217 7.23 -14.30 1.20
C TRP A 217 6.00 -15.09 0.79
N LEU A 218 5.37 -14.67 -0.30
CA LEU A 218 4.23 -15.32 -0.91
C LEU A 218 4.63 -15.87 -2.28
N ILE A 219 3.99 -16.96 -2.71
CA ILE A 219 4.15 -17.49 -4.07
C ILE A 219 3.23 -16.70 -5.00
N GLU A 220 3.79 -16.03 -6.02
CA GLU A 220 3.01 -15.14 -6.89
C GLU A 220 1.99 -15.89 -7.77
N GLY A 221 2.37 -17.04 -8.32
CA GLY A 221 1.44 -17.97 -8.97
C GLY A 221 0.63 -17.44 -10.17
N GLY A 222 1.01 -16.29 -10.75
CA GLY A 222 0.29 -15.57 -11.80
C GLY A 222 -0.81 -14.63 -11.31
N HIS A 223 -0.93 -14.40 -9.99
CA HIS A 223 -2.03 -13.64 -9.39
C HIS A 223 -1.92 -12.12 -9.62
N LEU A 224 -0.73 -11.55 -9.86
CA LEU A 224 -0.57 -10.10 -10.07
C LEU A 224 -0.77 -9.66 -11.53
N GLN A 225 -0.68 -10.58 -12.49
CA GLN A 225 -0.68 -10.22 -13.91
C GLN A 225 -1.91 -9.39 -14.33
N ALA A 226 -3.10 -9.80 -13.88
CA ALA A 226 -4.34 -9.11 -14.21
C ALA A 226 -4.39 -7.70 -13.59
N SER A 227 -3.99 -7.58 -12.33
CA SER A 227 -3.97 -6.30 -11.61
C SER A 227 -2.99 -5.33 -12.24
N ILE A 228 -1.77 -5.76 -12.56
CA ILE A 228 -0.74 -4.95 -13.22
C ILE A 228 -1.23 -4.47 -14.59
N SER A 229 -1.82 -5.35 -15.40
CA SER A 229 -2.40 -4.96 -16.69
C SER A 229 -3.53 -3.92 -16.56
N MET A 230 -4.32 -4.03 -15.49
CA MET A 230 -5.39 -3.06 -15.22
C MET A 230 -4.84 -1.71 -14.76
N PHE A 231 -3.79 -1.68 -13.94
CA PHE A 231 -3.08 -0.44 -13.60
C PHE A 231 -2.51 0.21 -14.85
N TYR A 232 -1.77 -0.55 -15.69
CA TYR A 232 -1.18 -0.03 -16.93
C TYR A 232 -2.23 0.67 -17.78
N SER A 233 -3.28 -0.08 -18.15
CA SER A 233 -4.32 0.41 -19.05
C SER A 233 -5.08 1.60 -18.48
N THR A 234 -5.34 1.62 -17.17
CA THR A 234 -6.02 2.77 -16.55
C THR A 234 -5.13 4.01 -16.59
N ILE A 235 -3.86 3.91 -16.17
CA ILE A 235 -2.93 5.04 -16.15
C ILE A 235 -2.80 5.63 -17.55
N THR A 236 -2.52 4.80 -18.57
CA THR A 236 -2.30 5.25 -19.94
C THR A 236 -3.54 5.87 -20.60
N ASN A 237 -4.74 5.45 -20.18
CA ASN A 237 -6.01 6.00 -20.70
C ASN A 237 -6.45 7.27 -19.96
N THR A 238 -5.92 7.53 -18.76
CA THR A 238 -6.37 8.62 -17.89
C THR A 238 -5.38 9.79 -17.85
N VAL A 239 -4.08 9.52 -17.85
CA VAL A 239 -3.06 10.56 -17.73
C VAL A 239 -2.38 10.75 -19.08
N SER A 240 -2.62 11.89 -19.71
CA SER A 240 -1.93 12.28 -20.95
C SER A 240 -0.63 13.00 -20.63
N TYR A 241 0.39 12.84 -21.47
CA TYR A 241 1.60 13.68 -21.37
C TYR A 241 1.23 15.14 -21.67
N PRO A 242 1.83 16.13 -20.98
CA PRO A 242 1.48 17.54 -21.18
C PRO A 242 2.03 18.02 -22.53
N GLU A 243 1.19 18.74 -23.29
CA GLU A 243 1.55 19.34 -24.59
C GLU A 243 2.50 20.54 -24.47
#